data_AF-A0A8J3DXQ9-F1
#
_entry.id   AF-A0A8J3DXQ9-F1
#
_cell.length_a   1.000
_cell.length_b   1.000
_cell.length_c   1.000
_cell.angle_alpha   90.00
_cell.angle_beta   90.00
_cell.angle_gamma   90.00
#
_symmetry.space_group_name_H-M   'P 1'
#
loop_
_entity.id
_entity.type
_entity.pdbx_description
1 polymer ?
#
loop_
_entity_poly.entity_id
_entity_poly.type
_entity_poly.pdbx_seq_one_letter_code
_entity_poly.pdbx_strand_id
1 'polypeptide(L)' 'MPAREERRYRERVADLPADIQAIGWKAQVRLCQRFRRLTAAGKPQPKVNAAIARELVGYAWDIARRTLAAAPA' A
#
# COMPACT_ATOMS: atom_id res chain seq x y z
N MET A 1 -15.58 4.91 4.52
CA MET A 1 -15.15 5.34 3.17
C MET A 1 -14.07 4.40 2.65
N PRO A 2 -14.32 3.65 1.57
CA PRO A 2 -13.32 2.75 0.97
C PRO A 2 -12.09 3.53 0.52
N ALA A 3 -10.95 2.85 0.38
CA ALA A 3 -9.83 3.41 -0.35
C ALA A 3 -10.30 3.76 -1.77
N ARG A 4 -9.97 4.96 -2.25
CA ARG A 4 -10.37 5.39 -3.59
C ARG A 4 -9.53 4.61 -4.60
N GLU A 5 -10.10 3.55 -5.13
CA GLU A 5 -9.50 2.80 -6.22
C GLU A 5 -9.80 3.54 -7.52
N GLU A 6 -8.98 4.55 -7.81
CA GLU A 6 -9.10 5.29 -9.05
C GLU A 6 -8.78 4.35 -10.22
N ARG A 7 -9.62 4.36 -11.27
CA ARG A 7 -9.54 3.44 -12.42
C ARG A 7 -8.13 3.37 -13.01
N ARG A 8 -7.43 4.51 -13.05
CA ARG A 8 -6.04 4.63 -13.50
C ARG A 8 -5.07 3.74 -12.71
N TYR A 9 -5.27 3.52 -11.41
CA TYR A 9 -4.39 2.66 -10.63
C TYR A 9 -4.62 1.18 -10.92
N ARG A 10 -5.88 0.77 -11.16
CA ARG A 10 -6.21 -0.59 -11.59
C ARG A 10 -5.60 -0.91 -12.95
N GLU A 11 -5.75 -0.02 -13.91
CA GLU A 11 -5.17 -0.17 -15.26
C GLU A 11 -3.66 -0.35 -15.20
N ARG A 12 -2.97 0.42 -14.33
CA ARG A 12 -1.50 0.34 -14.18
C ARG A 12 -0.98 -0.98 -13.60
N VAL A 13 -1.82 -1.72 -12.88
CA VAL A 13 -1.41 -2.97 -12.20
C VAL A 13 -2.05 -4.21 -12.82
N ALA A 14 -2.81 -4.05 -13.90
CA ALA A 14 -3.58 -5.12 -14.52
C ALA A 14 -2.71 -6.29 -14.98
N ASP A 15 -1.50 -6.01 -15.47
CA ASP A 15 -0.55 -7.01 -15.94
C ASP A 15 0.26 -7.68 -14.81
N LEU A 16 0.10 -7.24 -13.57
CA LEU A 16 0.80 -7.82 -12.43
C LEU A 16 0.10 -9.09 -11.94
N PRO A 17 0.84 -10.05 -11.34
CA PRO A 17 0.24 -11.21 -10.70
C PRO A 17 -0.83 -10.84 -9.66
N ALA A 18 -1.89 -11.64 -9.58
CA ALA A 18 -3.04 -11.37 -8.71
C ALA A 18 -2.67 -11.26 -7.22
N ASP A 19 -1.64 -11.98 -6.77
CA ASP A 19 -1.15 -11.91 -5.39
C ASP A 19 -0.47 -10.55 -5.11
N ILE A 20 0.27 -10.00 -6.06
CA ILE A 20 0.85 -8.65 -5.96
C ILE A 20 -0.25 -7.58 -5.95
N GLN A 21 -1.26 -7.71 -6.82
CA GLN A 21 -2.42 -6.81 -6.83
C GLN A 21 -3.16 -6.82 -5.48
N ALA A 22 -3.36 -8.00 -4.88
CA ALA A 22 -4.01 -8.15 -3.58
C ALA A 22 -3.22 -7.47 -2.44
N ILE A 23 -1.88 -7.55 -2.46
CA ILE A 23 -1.02 -6.87 -1.48
C ILE A 23 -1.13 -5.35 -1.64
N GLY A 24 -1.11 -4.86 -2.88
CA GLY A 24 -1.32 -3.44 -3.18
C GLY A 24 -2.65 -2.92 -2.64
N TRP A 25 -3.74 -3.67 -2.88
CA TRP A 25 -5.06 -3.33 -2.35
C TRP A 25 -5.10 -3.31 -0.82
N LYS A 26 -4.55 -4.35 -0.17
CA LYS A 26 -4.44 -4.44 1.29
C LYS A 26 -3.65 -3.26 1.87
N ALA A 27 -2.56 -2.86 1.20
CA ALA A 27 -1.77 -1.70 1.57
C ALA A 27 -2.62 -0.43 1.51
N GLN A 28 -3.31 -0.20 0.38
CA GLN A 28 -4.11 1.01 0.18
C GLN A 28 -5.19 1.17 1.25
N VAL A 29 -5.97 0.12 1.50
CA VAL A 29 -7.05 0.13 2.51
C VAL A 29 -6.49 0.44 3.90
N ARG A 30 -5.41 -0.24 4.30
CA ARG A 30 -4.79 -0.05 5.63
C ARG A 30 -4.19 1.34 5.79
N LEU A 31 -3.37 1.79 4.84
CA LEU A 31 -2.67 3.07 4.92
C LEU A 31 -3.66 4.25 4.92
N CYS A 32 -4.71 4.21 4.09
CA CYS A 32 -5.76 5.24 4.12
C CYS A 32 -6.51 5.25 5.46
N GLN A 33 -6.85 4.09 6.02
CA GLN A 33 -7.50 4.02 7.33
C GLN A 33 -6.59 4.56 8.44
N ARG A 34 -5.32 4.15 8.45
CA ARG A 34 -4.30 4.57 9.42
C ARG A 34 -4.07 6.08 9.37
N PHE A 35 -3.94 6.64 8.17
CA PHE A 35 -3.75 8.07 7.95
C PHE A 35 -4.93 8.85 8.56
N ARG A 36 -6.17 8.50 8.18
CA ARG A 36 -7.38 9.15 8.71
C ARG A 36 -7.46 9.06 10.23
N ARG A 37 -7.16 7.90 10.81
CA ARG A 37 -7.17 7.71 12.27
C ARG A 37 -6.15 8.60 12.99
N LEU A 38 -4.93 8.69 12.48
CA LEU A 38 -3.88 9.49 13.11
C LEU A 38 -4.12 10.99 12.93
N THR A 39 -4.60 11.41 11.76
CA THR A 39 -5.00 12.79 11.50
C THR A 39 -6.18 13.20 12.38
N ALA A 40 -7.22 12.36 12.50
CA ALA A 40 -8.37 12.63 13.38
C ALA A 40 -7.98 12.68 14.87
N ALA A 41 -6.90 12.01 15.27
CA ALA A 41 -6.33 12.09 16.62
C ALA A 41 -5.46 13.34 16.84
N GLY A 42 -5.41 14.29 15.90
CA GLY A 42 -4.67 15.55 16.02
C GLY A 42 -3.15 15.38 16.00
N LYS A 43 -2.62 14.26 15.49
CA LYS A 43 -1.17 14.05 15.43
C LYS A 43 -0.54 15.01 14.40
N PRO A 44 0.65 15.58 14.69
CA PRO A 44 1.37 16.41 13.73
C PRO A 44 1.59 15.66 12.41
N GLN A 45 1.37 16.35 11.28
CA GLN A 45 1.50 15.78 9.94
C GLN A 45 2.81 15.01 9.70
N PRO A 46 3.99 15.48 10.17
CA PRO A 46 5.23 14.73 10.00
C PRO A 46 5.21 13.36 10.71
N LYS A 47 4.58 13.26 11.87
CA LYS A 47 4.44 11.99 12.61
C LYS A 47 3.48 11.04 11.91
N VAL A 48 2.38 11.56 11.36
CA VAL A 48 1.45 10.77 10.53
C VAL A 48 2.18 10.21 9.32
N ASN A 49 2.86 11.08 8.56
CA ASN A 49 3.59 10.69 7.35
C ASN A 49 4.67 9.64 7.64
N ALA A 50 5.45 9.83 8.72
CA ALA A 50 6.47 8.87 9.12
C ALA A 50 5.88 7.51 9.53
N ALA A 51 4.69 7.48 10.15
CA ALA A 51 4.02 6.22 10.48
C ALA A 51 3.54 5.49 9.21
N ILE A 52 2.95 6.22 8.27
CA ILE A 52 2.48 5.67 6.99
C ILE A 52 3.65 5.17 6.14
N ALA A 53 4.73 5.93 6.04
CA ALA A 53 5.92 5.54 5.29
C ALA A 53 6.53 4.24 5.82
N ARG A 54 6.63 4.06 7.14
CA ARG A 54 7.14 2.82 7.74
C ARG A 54 6.28 1.61 7.39
N GLU A 55 4.96 1.75 7.40
CA GLU A 55 4.06 0.66 7.01
C GLU A 55 4.15 0.38 5.49
N LEU A 56 4.26 1.42 4.66
CA LEU A 56 4.44 1.28 3.22
C LEU A 56 5.70 0.49 2.84
N VAL A 57 6.82 0.73 3.52
CA VAL A 57 8.08 -0.01 3.31
C VAL A 57 7.86 -1.52 3.52
N GLY A 58 7.07 -1.92 4.50
CA GLY A 58 6.74 -3.33 4.73
C GLY A 58 5.97 -3.97 3.58
N TYR A 59 5.05 -3.23 2.98
CA TYR A 59 4.32 -3.70 1.78
C TYR A 59 5.22 -3.76 0.54
N ALA A 60 6.07 -2.75 0.34
CA ALA A 60 7.04 -2.75 -0.75
C ALA A 60 8.01 -3.93 -0.64
N TRP A 61 8.47 -4.24 0.57
CA TRP A 61 9.30 -5.41 0.85
C TRP A 61 8.60 -6.73 0.56
N ASP A 62 7.33 -6.90 0.97
CA ASP A 62 6.59 -8.12 0.69
C ASP A 62 6.40 -8.36 -0.81
N ILE A 63 6.10 -7.30 -1.57
CA ILE A 63 6.04 -7.33 -3.03
C ILE A 63 7.41 -7.72 -3.61
N ALA A 64 8.49 -7.04 -3.20
CA ALA A 64 9.83 -7.29 -3.72
C ALA A 64 10.28 -8.75 -3.52
N ARG A 65 9.99 -9.35 -2.36
CA ARG A 65 10.30 -10.77 -2.10
C ARG A 65 9.57 -11.72 -3.04
N ARG A 66 8.30 -11.43 -3.33
CA ARG A 66 7.47 -12.27 -4.22
C ARG A 66 7.87 -12.14 -5.68
N THR A 67 8.23 -10.93 -6.11
CA THR A 67 8.73 -10.70 -7.48
C THR A 67 10.11 -11.31 -7.69
N LEU A 68 11.00 -11.26 -6.69
CA LEU A 68 12.33 -11.87 -6.78
C LEU A 68 12.25 -13.40 -6.76
N ALA A 69 11.31 -13.98 -6.01
CA ALA A 69 11.07 -15.42 -6.00
C ALA A 69 10.44 -15.94 -7.30
N ALA A 70 9.82 -15.08 -8.11
CA ALA A 70 9.14 -15.45 -9.36
C ALA A 70 10.03 -15.30 -10.61
N ALA A 71 11.26 -14.78 -10.49
CA ALA A 71 12.20 -14.70 -11.61
C ALA A 71 12.77 -16.10 -11.91
N PRO A 72 12.71 -16.59 -13.17
CA PRO A 72 13.43 -17.80 -13.53
C PRO A 72 14.94 -17.53 -13.45
N ALA A 73 15.67 -18.52 -12.90
CA ALA A 73 17.14 -18.54 -12.83
C ALA A 73 17.78 -18.64 -14.22
#